data_AF-A0A976HD83-F1
#
_entry.id   AF-A0A976HD83-F1
#
_cell.length_a   1.000
_cell.length_b   1.000
_cell.length_c   1.000
_cell.angle_alpha   90.00
_cell.angle_beta   90.00
_cell.angle_gamma   90.00
#
_symmetry.space_group_name_H-M   'P 1'
#
loop_
_entity.id
_entity.type
_entity.pdbx_description
1 polymer ?
#
loop_
_entity_poly.entity_id
_entity_poly.type
_entity_poly.pdbx_seq_one_letter_code
_entity_poly.pdbx_strand_id
1 'polypeptide(L)'
;MTDRSILRLQPLRIPTGWLVSYNDGLFDLDPDPAAVPEQDRWWVFKEDMLQMRHEATHRMLDVGWCPEGDLVAGRYRLVIHEGDFLGPELHRFTTRDRAALVAEIERLLVAICARKV
;
A
#
# COMPACT_ATOMS: atom_id res chain seq x y z
N MET A 1 6.99 19.28 12.97
CA MET A 1 5.96 18.30 12.55
C MET A 1 5.51 18.74 11.17
N THR A 2 5.79 17.95 10.14
CA THR A 2 5.37 18.30 8.78
C THR A 2 3.84 18.35 8.72
N ASP A 3 3.28 19.44 8.19
CA ASP A 3 1.84 19.56 7.99
C ASP A 3 1.39 18.51 6.97
N ARG A 4 0.70 17.46 7.44
CA ARG A 4 0.28 16.33 6.60
C ARG A 4 -0.67 16.75 5.49
N SER A 5 -1.34 17.90 5.60
CA SER A 5 -2.26 18.39 4.58
C SER A 5 -1.57 18.72 3.25
N ILE A 6 -0.24 18.85 3.25
CA ILE A 6 0.55 19.11 2.03
C ILE A 6 0.96 17.82 1.30
N LEU A 7 0.93 16.67 1.99
CA LEU A 7 1.27 15.37 1.39
C LEU A 7 0.07 14.85 0.60
N ARG A 8 0.30 14.59 -0.69
CA ARG A 8 -0.72 14.06 -1.58
C ARG A 8 -0.72 12.55 -1.52
N LEU A 9 -1.92 11.95 -1.43
CA LEU A 9 -2.08 10.52 -1.57
C LEU A 9 -1.68 10.07 -2.97
N GLN A 10 -1.11 8.87 -3.06
CA GLN A 10 -0.73 8.24 -4.30
C GLN A 10 -1.97 7.98 -5.17
N PRO A 11 -2.05 8.54 -6.39
CA PRO A 11 -3.11 8.18 -7.31
C PRO A 11 -3.00 6.71 -7.73
N LEU A 12 -4.15 6.02 -7.77
CA LEU A 12 -4.29 4.62 -8.21
C LEU A 12 -5.45 4.50 -9.20
N ARG A 13 -5.27 3.69 -10.25
CA ARG A 13 -6.33 3.28 -11.18
C ARG A 13 -7.08 2.08 -10.61
N ILE A 14 -8.14 2.36 -9.87
CA ILE A 14 -8.93 1.34 -9.17
C ILE A 14 -10.10 0.89 -10.06
N PRO A 15 -10.17 -0.39 -10.48
CA PRO A 15 -11.33 -0.93 -11.17
C PRO A 15 -12.55 -1.05 -10.24
N THR A 16 -13.74 -1.17 -10.82
CA THR A 16 -14.99 -1.32 -10.06
C THR A 16 -14.98 -2.56 -9.15
N GLY A 17 -15.68 -2.50 -8.02
CA GLY A 17 -15.82 -3.62 -7.07
C GLY A 17 -14.82 -3.60 -5.91
N TRP A 18 -13.85 -2.69 -5.95
CA TRP A 18 -12.95 -2.43 -4.84
C TRP A 18 -13.47 -1.31 -3.93
N LEU A 19 -13.36 -1.53 -2.62
CA LEU A 19 -13.63 -0.55 -1.57
C LEU A 19 -12.31 -0.19 -0.89
N VAL A 20 -12.08 1.09 -0.67
CA VAL A 20 -10.96 1.57 0.16
C VAL A 20 -11.40 1.51 1.61
N SER A 21 -10.80 0.61 2.39
CA SER A 21 -11.10 0.45 3.82
C SER A 21 -10.23 1.34 4.70
N TYR A 22 -9.00 1.61 4.27
CA TYR A 22 -8.05 2.49 4.95
C TYR A 22 -7.10 3.13 3.94
N ASN A 23 -6.81 4.42 4.07
CA ASN A 23 -5.81 5.11 3.24
C ASN A 23 -5.30 6.37 3.97
N ASP A 24 -4.23 6.21 4.73
CA ASP A 24 -3.57 7.28 5.47
C ASP A 24 -2.08 6.96 5.54
N GLY A 25 -1.40 6.88 4.41
CA GLY A 25 0.04 6.59 4.42
C GLY A 25 0.63 6.38 3.04
N LEU A 26 -0.14 5.89 2.07
CA LEU A 26 0.36 5.73 0.72
C LEU A 26 0.39 7.07 -0.01
N PHE A 27 1.49 7.80 0.14
CA PHE A 27 1.70 9.12 -0.45
C PHE A 27 2.43 9.07 -1.80
N ASP A 28 2.23 10.11 -2.62
CA ASP A 28 3.00 10.40 -3.83
C ASP A 28 4.40 10.95 -3.44
N LEU A 29 5.18 10.12 -2.75
CA LEU A 29 6.47 10.48 -2.16
C LEU A 29 7.41 9.27 -2.14
N ASP A 30 8.63 9.47 -2.65
CA ASP A 30 9.65 8.43 -2.65
C ASP A 30 10.34 8.28 -1.28
N PRO A 31 10.77 7.06 -0.90
CA PRO A 31 11.43 6.79 0.39
C PRO A 31 12.88 7.30 0.39
N ASP A 32 13.05 8.63 0.42
CA ASP A 32 14.34 9.31 0.43
C ASP A 32 14.65 9.91 1.83
N PRO A 33 15.68 9.41 2.53
CA PRO A 33 16.12 9.95 3.82
C PRO A 33 16.45 11.45 3.81
N ALA A 34 16.84 12.02 2.66
CA ALA A 34 17.16 13.43 2.52
C ALA A 34 15.92 14.32 2.37
N ALA A 35 14.83 13.77 1.79
CA ALA A 35 13.57 14.49 1.60
C ALA A 35 12.64 14.39 2.82
N VAL A 36 12.79 13.35 3.65
CA VAL A 36 11.89 13.08 4.76
C VAL A 36 12.60 13.23 6.11
N PRO A 37 12.28 14.28 6.89
CA PRO A 37 12.85 14.49 8.22
C PRO A 37 12.65 13.29 9.14
N GLU A 38 13.67 12.94 9.92
CA GLU A 38 13.66 11.76 10.77
C GLU A 38 12.44 11.70 11.70
N GLN A 39 12.06 12.82 12.31
CA GLN A 39 10.91 12.91 13.21
C GLN A 39 9.55 12.61 12.55
N ASP A 40 9.47 12.70 11.22
CA ASP A 40 8.24 12.47 10.47
C ASP A 40 8.21 11.07 9.84
N ARG A 41 9.35 10.36 9.73
CA ARG A 41 9.46 9.08 9.01
C ARG A 41 8.51 8.01 9.51
N TRP A 42 8.39 7.85 10.82
CA TRP A 42 7.52 6.83 11.43
C TRP A 42 6.05 7.03 11.04
N TRP A 43 5.61 8.27 10.81
CA TRP A 43 4.24 8.57 10.43
C TRP A 43 4.02 8.51 8.92
N VAL A 44 5.05 8.79 8.12
CA VAL A 44 4.97 8.83 6.65
C VAL A 44 5.14 7.43 6.06
N PHE A 45 6.06 6.63 6.60
CA PHE A 45 6.39 5.29 6.15
C PHE A 45 6.13 4.26 7.26
N LYS A 46 4.85 4.00 7.48
CA LYS A 46 4.33 3.10 8.53
C LYS A 46 3.90 1.74 8.01
N GLU A 47 3.70 0.78 8.92
CA GLU A 47 3.35 -0.60 8.53
C GLU A 47 1.95 -0.74 7.93
N ASP A 48 1.03 0.19 8.19
CA ASP A 48 -0.32 0.19 7.62
C ASP A 48 -0.52 1.47 6.79
N MET A 49 -0.44 1.40 5.47
CA MET A 49 -0.52 2.57 4.58
C MET A 49 -1.81 2.61 3.76
N LEU A 50 -2.24 1.47 3.25
CA LEU A 50 -3.44 1.33 2.41
C LEU A 50 -4.04 -0.07 2.61
N GLN A 51 -5.35 -0.12 2.82
CA GLN A 51 -6.12 -1.36 2.78
C GLN A 51 -7.31 -1.21 1.85
N MET A 52 -7.50 -2.20 0.97
CA MET A 52 -8.63 -2.27 0.04
C MET A 52 -9.26 -3.66 0.09
N ARG A 53 -10.55 -3.75 -0.19
CA ARG A 53 -11.30 -5.00 -0.21
C ARG A 53 -12.10 -5.15 -1.49
N HIS A 54 -12.13 -6.35 -2.04
CA HIS A 54 -12.99 -6.74 -3.15
C HIS A 54 -13.98 -7.79 -2.64
N GLU A 55 -15.21 -7.36 -2.34
CA GLU A 55 -16.21 -8.17 -1.63
C GLU A 55 -16.59 -9.43 -2.41
N ALA A 56 -16.81 -9.31 -3.72
CA ALA A 56 -17.29 -10.42 -4.55
C ALA A 56 -16.31 -11.61 -4.63
N THR A 57 -15.01 -11.34 -4.51
CA THR A 57 -13.97 -12.39 -4.51
C THR A 57 -13.45 -12.69 -3.10
N HIS A 58 -13.96 -12.00 -2.07
CA HIS A 58 -13.48 -12.09 -0.71
C HIS A 58 -11.95 -11.95 -0.65
N ARG A 59 -11.42 -10.83 -1.20
CA ARG A 59 -9.98 -10.53 -1.23
C ARG A 59 -9.71 -9.20 -0.54
N MET A 60 -8.62 -9.16 0.22
CA MET A 60 -8.09 -7.94 0.81
C MET A 60 -6.71 -7.67 0.23
N LEU A 61 -6.46 -6.42 -0.16
CA LEU A 61 -5.15 -5.90 -0.50
C LEU A 61 -4.69 -5.04 0.67
N ASP A 62 -3.46 -5.27 1.13
CA ASP A 62 -2.84 -4.57 2.24
C ASP A 62 -1.45 -4.09 1.86
N VAL A 63 -1.13 -2.84 2.18
CA VAL A 63 0.15 -2.21 1.85
C VAL A 63 0.71 -1.51 3.07
N GLY A 64 1.98 -1.77 3.33
CA GLY A 64 2.76 -1.18 4.40
C GLY A 64 4.20 -0.89 4.02
N TRP A 65 4.91 -0.18 4.89
CA TRP A 65 6.36 -0.05 4.86
C TRP A 65 6.98 -0.75 6.07
N CYS A 66 7.94 -1.65 5.85
CA CYS A 66 8.57 -2.41 6.93
C CYS A 66 10.09 -2.55 6.72
N PRO A 67 10.93 -2.34 7.75
CA PRO A 67 10.55 -1.87 9.10
C PRO A 67 10.00 -0.44 9.09
N GLU A 68 9.04 -0.17 9.99
CA GLU A 68 8.41 1.13 10.16
C GLU A 68 9.44 2.27 10.33
N GLY A 69 9.26 3.37 9.59
CA GLY A 69 10.09 4.56 9.63
C GLY A 69 11.54 4.40 9.13
N ASP A 70 11.99 3.18 8.83
CA ASP A 70 13.34 2.92 8.37
C ASP A 70 13.45 3.15 6.85
N LEU A 71 13.92 4.32 6.44
CA LEU A 71 14.16 4.63 5.03
C LEU A 71 15.48 4.06 4.48
N VAL A 72 16.33 3.49 5.32
CA VAL A 72 17.60 2.88 4.90
C VAL A 72 17.41 1.41 4.55
N ALA A 73 16.81 0.62 5.44
CA ALA A 73 16.61 -0.82 5.22
C ALA A 73 15.16 -1.19 4.84
N GLY A 74 14.20 -0.30 5.10
CA GLY A 74 12.78 -0.57 4.86
C GLY A 74 12.41 -0.69 3.39
N ARG A 75 11.21 -1.23 3.19
CA ARG A 75 10.64 -1.53 1.88
C ARG A 75 9.12 -1.55 1.99
N TYR A 76 8.47 -1.19 0.91
CA TYR A 76 7.06 -1.46 0.74
C TYR A 76 6.83 -2.97 0.76
N ARG A 77 5.73 -3.35 1.39
CA ARG A 77 5.20 -4.70 1.45
C ARG A 77 3.74 -4.62 1.03
N LEU A 78 3.42 -5.31 -0.05
CA LEU A 78 2.09 -5.49 -0.59
C LEU A 78 1.69 -6.95 -0.39
N VAL A 79 0.51 -7.20 0.18
CA VAL A 79 0.00 -8.54 0.42
C VAL A 79 -1.45 -8.63 -0.06
N ILE A 80 -1.80 -9.76 -0.68
CA ILE A 80 -3.19 -10.13 -0.92
C ILE A 80 -3.56 -11.24 0.05
N HIS A 81 -4.62 -11.04 0.81
CA HIS A 81 -5.21 -12.06 1.68
C HIS A 81 -6.55 -12.57 1.13
N GLU A 82 -6.86 -13.82 1.44
CA GLU A 82 -8.22 -14.33 1.36
C GLU A 82 -9.04 -13.84 2.56
N GLY A 83 -10.13 -13.11 2.31
CA GLY A 83 -10.96 -12.52 3.36
C GLY A 83 -10.36 -11.26 3.95
N ASP A 84 -9.71 -11.39 5.11
CA ASP A 84 -9.13 -10.29 5.87
C ASP A 84 -7.66 -10.56 6.25
N PHE A 85 -7.08 -9.71 7.11
CA PHE A 85 -5.67 -9.78 7.50
C PHE A 85 -5.29 -11.05 8.30
N LEU A 86 -6.26 -11.77 8.84
CA LEU A 86 -6.04 -13.07 9.49
C LEU A 86 -6.12 -14.23 8.50
N GLY A 87 -6.58 -13.96 7.28
CA GLY A 87 -6.71 -14.94 6.23
C GLY A 87 -5.38 -15.31 5.56
N PRO A 88 -5.35 -16.44 4.83
CA PRO A 88 -4.17 -16.89 4.10
C PRO A 88 -3.62 -15.82 3.14
N GLU A 89 -2.30 -15.65 3.14
CA GLU A 89 -1.63 -14.86 2.12
C GLU A 89 -1.64 -15.59 0.78
N LEU A 90 -2.28 -14.99 -0.22
CA LEU A 90 -2.35 -15.51 -1.57
C LEU A 90 -1.23 -14.96 -2.46
N HIS A 91 -0.71 -13.78 -2.11
CA HIS A 91 0.34 -13.13 -2.85
C HIS A 91 1.09 -12.15 -1.95
N ARG A 92 2.41 -12.02 -2.16
CA ARG A 92 3.27 -11.04 -1.50
C ARG A 92 4.23 -10.43 -2.51
N PHE A 93 4.36 -9.11 -2.47
CA PHE A 93 5.33 -8.35 -3.24
C PHE A 93 6.05 -7.35 -2.33
N THR A 94 7.36 -7.20 -2.51
CA THR A 94 8.15 -6.22 -1.73
C THR A 94 9.08 -5.44 -2.65
N THR A 95 9.15 -4.13 -2.45
CA THR A 95 9.98 -3.24 -3.27
C THR A 95 10.36 -1.97 -2.51
N ARG A 96 11.41 -1.28 -2.95
CA ARG A 96 11.69 0.10 -2.54
C ARG A 96 11.22 1.13 -3.57
N ASP A 97 10.94 0.68 -4.78
CA ASP A 97 10.48 1.53 -5.88
C ASP A 97 8.96 1.72 -5.80
N ARG A 98 8.54 2.96 -5.57
CA ARG A 98 7.14 3.36 -5.48
C ARG A 98 6.39 3.14 -6.79
N ALA A 99 7.02 3.39 -7.94
CA ALA A 99 6.39 3.17 -9.23
C ALA A 99 6.16 1.67 -9.48
N ALA A 100 7.11 0.83 -9.09
CA ALA A 100 6.95 -0.63 -9.14
C ALA A 100 5.82 -1.11 -8.21
N LEU A 101 5.71 -0.54 -7.00
CA LEU A 101 4.59 -0.83 -6.09
C LEU A 101 3.24 -0.48 -6.74
N VAL A 102 3.10 0.74 -7.27
CA VAL A 102 1.86 1.21 -7.90
C VAL A 102 1.47 0.32 -9.08
N ALA A 103 2.44 -0.01 -9.94
CA ALA A 103 2.20 -0.92 -11.06
C ALA A 103 1.70 -2.29 -10.60
N GLU A 104 2.27 -2.83 -9.52
CA GLU A 104 1.86 -4.13 -8.99
C GLU A 104 0.47 -4.09 -8.33
N ILE A 105 0.15 -3.02 -7.58
CA ILE A 105 -1.19 -2.77 -7.04
C ILE A 105 -2.19 -2.78 -8.19
N GLU A 106 -2.04 -1.90 -9.19
CA GLU A 106 -2.99 -1.77 -10.30
C GLU A 106 -3.15 -3.08 -11.08
N ARG A 107 -2.04 -3.81 -11.31
CA ARG A 107 -2.06 -5.13 -11.95
C ARG A 107 -2.90 -6.14 -11.16
N LEU A 108 -2.71 -6.21 -9.84
CA LEU A 108 -3.43 -7.14 -8.98
C LEU A 108 -4.92 -6.77 -8.86
N LEU A 109 -5.24 -5.48 -8.76
CA LEU A 109 -6.63 -5.01 -8.73
C LEU A 109 -7.41 -5.49 -9.95
N VAL A 110 -6.83 -5.35 -11.15
CA VAL A 110 -7.42 -5.83 -12.41
C VAL A 110 -7.49 -7.36 -12.47
N ALA A 111 -6.40 -8.05 -12.10
CA ALA A 111 -6.33 -9.51 -12.18
C ALA A 111 -7.36 -10.20 -11.28
N ILE A 112 -7.64 -9.62 -10.10
CA ILE A 112 -8.65 -10.15 -9.17
C ILE A 112 -10.05 -9.93 -9.75
N CYS A 113 -10.35 -8.77 -10.33
CA CYS A 113 -11.63 -8.54 -11.00
C CYS A 113 -11.85 -9.48 -12.20
N ALA A 114 -10.79 -9.86 -12.91
CA ALA A 114 -10.88 -10.75 -14.08
C ALA A 114 -11.14 -12.22 -13.71
N ARG A 115 -10.89 -12.61 -12.46
CA ARG A 115 -11.21 -13.95 -11.95
C ARG A 115 -12.70 -14.01 -11.62
N LYS A 116 -13.52 -14.30 -12.62
CA LYS A 116 -14.90 -14.76 -12.40
C LYS A 116 -14.84 -16.11 -11.68
N VAL A 117 -15.64 -16.21 -10.62
CA VAL A 117 -15.92 -17.42 -9.83
C VAL A 117 -16.14 -18.64 -10.72
#